data_AF-A0A523PDQ6-F1
#
_entry.id   AF-A0A523PDQ6-F1
#
_cell.length_a   1.000
_cell.length_b   1.000
_cell.length_c   1.000
_cell.angle_alpha   90.00
_cell.angle_beta   90.00
_cell.angle_gamma   90.00
#
_symmetry.space_group_name_H-M   'P 1'
#
loop_
_entity.id
_entity.type
_entity.pdbx_description
1 polymer ?
#
loop_
_entity_poly.entity_id
_entity_poly.type
_entity_poly.pdbx_seq_one_letter_code
_entity_poly.pdbx_strand_id
1 'polypeptide(L)'
;MEEKTVKDAPERTPAHPRLALALAAFALVLAAPPGLSQKLRDKSKPVNDPVQCPYCHGDPELMAAAGIVSHGGFEFAKEDTKAIDEYMATDDIRWIETPHFEIGFALRSLKVTQKEKAKIRAELGRLAEVLPDVKPKTRSLDPWLRAHLYAQRVEDLWDQFLTIVRVAESEFPKGDKPWDLTGKYMGQGPYLGQKGKFEILFLPSEGSLREFLRKQFGLMTRLSQRWNVIARDSLILVVHTQQGSLRVDAAMHGHIAFNLAEQFLNGYKHYSYDTPVWIHEGLAHWIERSIDPNYNSFDSSEGAVAEMTSKSKWRTPTLKLVRSGKALRMAQLMALRGFAELKLEHHFTTWSMMDFLMTEHPEFLAKLLDGINGLTNRKGYDDGSGLNEVHRKLFKTELGMSYAKFDEAWRTWVLANYGSSE
;
A
#
# COMPACT_ATOMS: atom_id res chain seq x y z
N MET A 1 45.97 -12.34 49.17
CA MET A 1 46.24 -12.17 50.61
C MET A 1 45.41 -10.98 51.06
N GLU A 2 44.46 -11.07 51.98
CA GLU A 2 43.79 -12.21 52.65
C GLU A 2 42.27 -11.89 52.61
N GLU A 3 41.30 -12.78 52.36
CA GLU A 3 40.98 -14.11 52.86
C GLU A 3 40.12 -14.14 54.16
N LYS A 4 38.82 -14.44 53.97
CA LYS A 4 37.84 -14.97 54.96
C LYS A 4 37.44 -14.03 56.12
N THR A 5 36.23 -14.09 56.67
CA THR A 5 35.51 -15.29 57.15
C THR A 5 33.97 -15.21 57.02
N VAL A 6 33.34 -16.38 57.11
CA VAL A 6 31.88 -16.60 57.18
C VAL A 6 31.47 -16.81 58.64
N LYS A 7 30.22 -16.44 58.98
CA LYS A 7 29.38 -16.98 60.07
C LYS A 7 27.93 -16.63 59.74
N ASP A 8 27.06 -17.59 59.43
CA ASP A 8 26.41 -18.61 60.29
C ASP A 8 25.08 -18.09 60.88
N ALA A 9 24.04 -18.93 60.80
CA ALA A 9 22.69 -18.64 61.28
C ALA A 9 22.26 -19.65 62.36
N PRO A 10 21.35 -19.30 63.29
CA PRO A 10 20.73 -20.23 64.24
C PRO A 10 19.37 -20.77 63.76
N GLU A 11 18.95 -21.92 64.32
CA GLU A 11 17.76 -22.68 63.90
C GLU A 11 16.51 -22.55 64.80
N ARG A 12 15.34 -22.53 64.12
CA ARG A 12 14.10 -23.32 64.37
C ARG A 12 13.41 -23.45 65.76
N THR A 13 12.08 -23.17 65.69
CA THR A 13 10.92 -23.96 66.23
C THR A 13 10.60 -23.96 67.74
N PRO A 14 9.36 -24.31 68.19
CA PRO A 14 8.09 -24.67 67.49
C PRO A 14 6.95 -23.63 67.77
N ALA A 15 5.60 -23.81 67.68
CA ALA A 15 4.69 -24.93 67.33
C ALA A 15 3.27 -24.49 66.84
N HIS A 16 2.61 -25.36 66.05
CA HIS A 16 1.22 -25.91 66.08
C HIS A 16 0.02 -25.29 66.86
N PRO A 17 -1.27 -25.64 66.54
CA PRO A 17 -1.86 -26.25 65.31
C PRO A 17 -3.29 -25.72 64.89
N ARG A 18 -3.87 -26.33 63.82
CA ARG A 18 -5.27 -26.24 63.31
C ARG A 18 -5.60 -24.94 62.54
N LEU A 19 -6.49 -24.89 61.53
CA LEU A 19 -7.51 -25.83 60.99
C LEU A 19 -7.53 -25.68 59.45
N ALA A 20 -7.21 -26.70 58.64
CA ALA A 20 -8.11 -27.59 57.87
C ALA A 20 -9.20 -26.94 56.97
N LEU A 21 -9.32 -27.47 55.73
CA LEU A 21 -10.21 -27.09 54.60
C LEU A 21 -9.87 -25.75 53.91
N ALA A 22 -10.02 -25.59 52.57
CA ALA A 22 -10.54 -26.49 51.54
C ALA A 22 -9.75 -26.42 50.21
N LEU A 23 -9.64 -27.55 49.50
CA LEU A 23 -9.44 -27.57 48.04
C LEU A 23 -10.81 -27.45 47.36
N ALA A 24 -10.99 -26.49 46.44
CA ALA A 24 -11.87 -26.57 45.25
C ALA A 24 -12.08 -25.18 44.59
N ALA A 25 -11.08 -24.64 43.87
CA ALA A 25 -11.22 -23.37 43.15
C ALA A 25 -10.37 -23.24 41.86
N PHE A 26 -10.01 -24.36 41.22
CA PHE A 26 -9.12 -24.38 40.05
C PHE A 26 -9.76 -25.02 38.81
N ALA A 27 -11.00 -24.61 38.50
CA ALA A 27 -11.81 -25.19 37.42
C ALA A 27 -12.71 -24.17 36.68
N LEU A 28 -12.29 -22.90 36.59
CA LEU A 28 -13.13 -21.81 36.05
C LEU A 28 -12.38 -20.79 35.18
N VAL A 29 -11.54 -21.28 34.26
CA VAL A 29 -10.83 -20.47 33.24
C VAL A 29 -11.08 -20.98 31.80
N LEU A 30 -12.16 -21.75 31.60
CA LEU A 30 -12.56 -22.32 30.29
C LEU A 30 -14.01 -21.97 29.92
N ALA A 31 -14.38 -20.69 30.10
CA ALA A 31 -15.68 -20.15 29.70
C ALA A 31 -15.58 -18.69 29.20
N ALA A 32 -14.50 -18.35 28.48
CA ALA A 32 -14.56 -17.20 27.59
C ALA A 32 -15.54 -17.56 26.44
N PRO A 33 -16.60 -16.78 26.18
CA PRO A 33 -17.51 -17.09 25.09
C PRO A 33 -16.73 -17.07 23.77
N PRO A 34 -16.96 -18.03 22.85
CA PRO A 34 -16.24 -18.07 21.58
C PRO A 34 -16.49 -16.77 20.82
N GLY A 35 -15.41 -16.04 20.54
CA GLY A 35 -15.48 -14.71 19.95
C GLY A 35 -16.01 -14.78 18.52
N LEU A 36 -17.32 -14.56 18.35
CA LEU A 36 -18.05 -14.57 17.08
C LEU A 36 -17.64 -15.74 16.19
N SER A 37 -18.10 -16.95 16.53
CA SER A 37 -17.93 -18.10 15.65
C SER A 37 -18.46 -17.77 14.27
N GLN A 38 -17.56 -17.70 13.28
CA GLN A 38 -17.95 -17.82 11.88
C GLN A 38 -18.74 -19.13 11.71
N LYS A 39 -19.68 -19.16 10.76
CA LYS A 39 -20.26 -20.43 10.31
C LYS A 39 -19.10 -21.33 9.87
N LEU A 40 -19.13 -22.61 10.23
CA LEU A 40 -18.15 -23.56 9.68
C LEU A 40 -18.27 -23.55 8.16
N ARG A 41 -17.14 -23.49 7.44
CA ARG A 41 -17.12 -23.52 5.97
C ARG A 41 -17.95 -24.70 5.47
N ASP A 42 -18.73 -24.46 4.41
CA ASP A 42 -19.41 -25.55 3.73
C ASP A 42 -18.36 -26.41 3.02
N LYS A 43 -18.14 -27.61 3.54
CA LYS A 43 -17.16 -28.57 3.01
C LYS A 43 -17.58 -29.20 1.68
N SER A 44 -18.81 -28.98 1.22
CA SER A 44 -19.28 -29.38 -0.11
C SER A 44 -18.92 -28.37 -1.21
N LYS A 45 -18.49 -27.16 -0.82
CA LYS A 45 -18.13 -26.08 -1.74
C LYS A 45 -16.61 -25.83 -1.81
N PRO A 46 -16.09 -25.28 -2.92
CA PRO A 46 -14.74 -24.73 -2.99
C PRO A 46 -14.41 -23.76 -1.84
N VAL A 47 -13.12 -23.61 -1.53
CA VAL A 47 -12.63 -22.72 -0.45
C VAL A 47 -13.02 -21.25 -0.69
N ASN A 48 -13.06 -20.84 -1.95
CA ASN A 48 -13.38 -19.49 -2.41
C ASN A 48 -14.71 -19.42 -3.19
N ASP A 49 -15.64 -20.34 -2.90
CA ASP A 49 -17.04 -20.18 -3.31
C ASP A 49 -17.64 -18.97 -2.56
N PRO A 50 -18.39 -18.05 -3.21
CA PRO A 50 -18.93 -16.85 -2.57
C PRO A 50 -19.70 -17.11 -1.26
N VAL A 51 -20.36 -18.27 -1.10
CA VAL A 51 -21.10 -18.60 0.13
C VAL A 51 -20.20 -18.83 1.35
N GLN A 52 -18.88 -18.97 1.16
CA GLN A 52 -17.88 -19.09 2.23
C GLN A 52 -17.55 -17.73 2.87
N CYS A 53 -17.97 -16.61 2.26
CA CYS A 53 -17.81 -15.27 2.81
C CYS A 53 -18.90 -15.00 3.87
N PRO A 54 -18.56 -14.82 5.16
CA PRO A 54 -19.53 -14.68 6.24
C PRO A 54 -20.15 -13.27 6.34
N TYR A 55 -19.93 -12.39 5.35
CA TYR A 55 -20.39 -11.00 5.35
C TYR A 55 -21.36 -10.69 4.22
N CYS A 56 -21.09 -11.13 2.98
CA CYS A 56 -22.06 -11.09 1.89
C CYS A 56 -22.80 -12.44 1.70
N HIS A 57 -22.28 -13.55 2.22
CA HIS A 57 -22.84 -14.92 2.04
C HIS A 57 -23.05 -15.34 0.56
N GLY A 58 -22.38 -14.66 -0.38
CA GLY A 58 -22.58 -14.84 -1.82
C GLY A 58 -23.84 -14.16 -2.40
N ASP A 59 -24.48 -13.29 -1.62
CA ASP A 59 -25.64 -12.52 -2.05
C ASP A 59 -25.24 -11.40 -3.05
N PRO A 60 -25.84 -11.35 -4.26
CA PRO A 60 -25.47 -10.37 -5.28
C PRO A 60 -25.74 -8.91 -4.91
N GLU A 61 -26.78 -8.62 -4.10
CA GLU A 61 -27.09 -7.25 -3.69
C GLU A 61 -26.09 -6.78 -2.64
N LEU A 62 -25.75 -7.63 -1.66
CA LEU A 62 -24.69 -7.34 -0.68
C LEU A 62 -23.30 -7.24 -1.32
N MET A 63 -22.99 -8.07 -2.31
CA MET A 63 -21.73 -7.98 -3.06
C MET A 63 -21.65 -6.67 -3.85
N ALA A 64 -22.67 -6.32 -4.63
CA ALA A 64 -22.70 -5.08 -5.40
C ALA A 64 -22.65 -3.84 -4.50
N ALA A 65 -23.40 -3.81 -3.40
CA ALA A 65 -23.39 -2.71 -2.43
C ALA A 65 -22.04 -2.53 -1.72
N ALA A 66 -21.25 -3.61 -1.59
CA ALA A 66 -19.91 -3.59 -1.03
C ALA A 66 -18.78 -3.37 -2.07
N GLY A 67 -19.11 -3.10 -3.33
CA GLY A 67 -18.13 -2.91 -4.40
C GLY A 67 -17.41 -4.19 -4.83
N ILE A 68 -18.07 -5.35 -4.72
CA ILE A 68 -17.51 -6.67 -5.03
C ILE A 68 -18.13 -7.21 -6.32
N VAL A 69 -17.27 -7.52 -7.29
CA VAL A 69 -17.62 -8.16 -8.56
C VAL A 69 -17.63 -9.69 -8.42
N SER A 70 -16.62 -10.25 -7.76
CA SER A 70 -16.47 -11.71 -7.57
C SER A 70 -15.66 -12.08 -6.32
N HIS A 71 -15.76 -13.35 -5.92
CA HIS A 71 -14.92 -14.01 -4.92
C HIS A 71 -13.96 -15.06 -5.50
N GLY A 72 -13.73 -15.05 -6.82
CA GLY A 72 -12.76 -15.91 -7.53
C GLY A 72 -13.16 -16.18 -8.98
N GLY A 73 -12.37 -16.99 -9.68
CA GLY A 73 -12.66 -17.39 -11.06
C GLY A 73 -12.28 -16.35 -12.13
N PHE A 74 -11.55 -15.31 -11.73
CA PHE A 74 -10.90 -14.35 -12.61
C PHE A 74 -9.44 -14.76 -12.91
N GLU A 75 -8.86 -14.17 -13.95
CA GLU A 75 -7.42 -14.32 -14.25
C GLU A 75 -6.57 -13.66 -13.15
N PHE A 76 -5.36 -14.16 -12.87
CA PHE A 76 -4.45 -13.50 -11.93
C PHE A 76 -2.99 -13.89 -12.21
N ALA A 77 -2.06 -12.94 -12.13
CA ALA A 77 -0.71 -13.05 -12.66
C ALA A 77 -0.72 -13.63 -14.08
N LYS A 78 -0.06 -14.77 -14.31
CA LYS A 78 -0.02 -15.44 -15.63
C LYS A 78 -1.01 -16.61 -15.74
N GLU A 79 -1.87 -16.81 -14.75
CA GLU A 79 -2.76 -17.95 -14.63
C GLU A 79 -4.15 -17.44 -14.18
N ASP A 80 -4.89 -18.22 -13.40
CA ASP A 80 -6.18 -17.82 -12.79
C ASP A 80 -6.16 -18.06 -11.27
N THR A 81 -7.16 -17.55 -10.55
CA THR A 81 -7.23 -17.73 -9.08
C THR A 81 -7.25 -19.21 -8.65
N LYS A 82 -7.79 -20.11 -9.48
CA LYS A 82 -7.91 -21.54 -9.18
C LYS A 82 -6.57 -22.25 -9.35
N ALA A 83 -5.81 -21.94 -10.40
CA ALA A 83 -4.46 -22.45 -10.60
C ALA A 83 -3.52 -22.00 -9.47
N ILE A 84 -3.70 -20.77 -8.96
CA ILE A 84 -2.96 -20.27 -7.80
C ILE A 84 -3.42 -20.93 -6.51
N ASP A 85 -4.72 -21.14 -6.28
CA ASP A 85 -5.22 -21.91 -5.13
C ASP A 85 -4.72 -23.37 -5.14
N GLU A 86 -4.62 -24.01 -6.32
CA GLU A 86 -4.06 -25.36 -6.48
C GLU A 86 -2.55 -25.39 -6.19
N TYR A 87 -1.79 -24.35 -6.56
CA TYR A 87 -0.36 -24.26 -6.30
C TYR A 87 -0.03 -23.82 -4.86
N MET A 88 -0.81 -22.90 -4.29
CA MET A 88 -0.60 -22.27 -2.97
C MET A 88 -1.59 -22.79 -1.90
N ALA A 89 -2.01 -24.05 -2.02
CA ALA A 89 -3.08 -24.66 -1.23
C ALA A 89 -2.92 -24.59 0.31
N THR A 90 -1.73 -24.28 0.82
CA THR A 90 -1.42 -24.10 2.25
C THR A 90 -1.63 -22.67 2.78
N ASP A 91 -1.65 -21.66 1.91
CA ASP A 91 -1.77 -20.25 2.31
C ASP A 91 -3.23 -19.79 2.48
N ASP A 92 -4.21 -20.57 1.98
CA ASP A 92 -5.64 -20.39 2.26
C ASP A 92 -6.14 -18.97 1.89
N ILE A 93 -5.80 -18.56 0.65
CA ILE A 93 -6.07 -17.24 0.04
C ILE A 93 -7.59 -16.97 -0.01
N ARG A 94 -8.00 -15.71 0.17
CA ARG A 94 -9.33 -15.20 -0.23
C ARG A 94 -9.21 -14.32 -1.45
N TRP A 95 -10.08 -14.56 -2.44
CA TRP A 95 -10.15 -13.73 -3.62
C TRP A 95 -11.29 -12.71 -3.47
N ILE A 96 -11.01 -11.46 -3.82
CA ILE A 96 -12.00 -10.40 -4.00
C ILE A 96 -11.64 -9.68 -5.30
N GLU A 97 -12.60 -9.61 -6.21
CA GLU A 97 -12.57 -8.73 -7.37
C GLU A 97 -13.43 -7.50 -7.07
N THR A 98 -12.93 -6.31 -7.34
CA THR A 98 -13.63 -5.03 -7.21
C THR A 98 -13.74 -4.38 -8.60
N PRO A 99 -14.32 -3.17 -8.79
CA PRO A 99 -14.29 -2.49 -10.07
C PRO A 99 -12.88 -2.37 -10.67
N HIS A 100 -11.86 -1.99 -9.88
CA HIS A 100 -10.53 -1.68 -10.40
C HIS A 100 -9.42 -2.68 -10.01
N PHE A 101 -9.69 -3.59 -9.06
CA PHE A 101 -8.67 -4.50 -8.51
C PHE A 101 -9.06 -5.97 -8.54
N GLU A 102 -8.01 -6.79 -8.62
CA GLU A 102 -8.02 -8.23 -8.37
C GLU A 102 -7.17 -8.47 -7.11
N ILE A 103 -7.75 -9.06 -6.05
CA ILE A 103 -7.12 -9.11 -4.72
C ILE A 103 -7.09 -10.53 -4.19
N GLY A 104 -5.90 -11.05 -3.90
CA GLY A 104 -5.66 -12.28 -3.15
C GLY A 104 -5.19 -11.99 -1.71
N PHE A 105 -5.92 -12.46 -0.70
CA PHE A 105 -5.67 -12.14 0.70
C PHE A 105 -5.52 -13.40 1.57
N ALA A 106 -4.27 -13.76 1.90
CA ALA A 106 -3.92 -14.93 2.71
C ALA A 106 -3.51 -14.58 4.17
N LEU A 107 -3.86 -13.39 4.66
CA LEU A 107 -3.41 -12.96 6.00
C LEU A 107 -4.34 -13.44 7.11
N ARG A 108 -3.73 -13.97 8.17
CA ARG A 108 -4.43 -14.42 9.38
C ARG A 108 -5.13 -13.27 10.11
N SER A 109 -6.03 -13.66 11.02
CA SER A 109 -6.76 -12.76 11.90
C SER A 109 -5.85 -11.80 12.67
N LEU A 110 -6.28 -10.55 12.81
CA LEU A 110 -5.55 -9.49 13.50
C LEU A 110 -6.36 -8.95 14.69
N LYS A 111 -5.73 -8.88 15.86
CA LYS A 111 -6.29 -8.21 17.05
C LYS A 111 -6.14 -6.69 16.92
N VAL A 112 -7.26 -5.96 16.97
CA VAL A 112 -7.28 -4.49 16.84
C VAL A 112 -6.61 -3.86 18.06
N THR A 113 -5.53 -3.09 17.85
CA THR A 113 -4.85 -2.37 18.95
C THR A 113 -5.61 -1.11 19.35
N GLN A 114 -5.36 -0.58 20.57
CA GLN A 114 -6.00 0.68 21.00
C GLN A 114 -5.57 1.89 20.15
N LYS A 115 -4.41 1.84 19.46
CA LYS A 115 -3.94 2.89 18.55
C LYS A 115 -4.78 2.91 17.26
N GLU A 116 -4.94 1.75 16.62
CA GLU A 116 -5.64 1.62 15.33
C GLU A 116 -7.17 1.66 15.48
N LYS A 117 -7.69 1.31 16.66
CA LYS A 117 -9.13 1.17 17.00
C LYS A 117 -10.05 2.30 16.52
N ALA A 118 -9.59 3.54 16.48
CA ALA A 118 -10.42 4.66 15.97
C ALA A 118 -10.61 4.56 14.45
N LYS A 119 -9.51 4.39 13.70
CA LYS A 119 -9.50 4.20 12.24
C LYS A 119 -10.26 2.93 11.83
N ILE A 120 -9.89 1.78 12.41
CA ILE A 120 -10.56 0.50 12.14
C ILE A 120 -12.07 0.57 12.40
N ARG A 121 -12.52 1.28 13.44
CA ARG A 121 -13.95 1.46 13.70
C ARG A 121 -14.66 2.29 12.64
N ALA A 122 -14.02 3.32 12.09
CA ALA A 122 -14.60 4.14 11.03
C ALA A 122 -14.67 3.35 9.70
N GLU A 123 -13.59 2.66 9.33
CA GLU A 123 -13.53 1.82 8.12
C GLU A 123 -14.52 0.65 8.18
N LEU A 124 -14.69 0.01 9.35
CA LEU A 124 -15.74 -0.98 9.60
C LEU A 124 -17.15 -0.37 9.70
N GLY A 125 -17.25 0.93 10.00
CA GLY A 125 -18.51 1.67 10.06
C GLY A 125 -19.16 1.70 8.68
N ARG A 126 -18.41 2.22 7.69
CA ARG A 126 -18.81 2.22 6.27
C ARG A 126 -19.17 0.82 5.78
N LEU A 127 -18.34 -0.19 6.04
CA LEU A 127 -18.65 -1.58 5.67
C LEU A 127 -19.95 -2.09 6.33
N ALA A 128 -20.30 -1.66 7.54
CA ALA A 128 -21.53 -2.07 8.23
C ALA A 128 -22.79 -1.35 7.75
N GLU A 129 -22.67 -0.30 6.91
CA GLU A 129 -23.81 0.35 6.25
C GLU A 129 -24.33 -0.49 5.07
N VAL A 130 -23.48 -1.34 4.48
CA VAL A 130 -23.79 -2.20 3.32
C VAL A 130 -23.69 -3.71 3.60
N LEU A 131 -22.88 -4.15 4.57
CA LEU A 131 -22.75 -5.56 4.98
C LEU A 131 -23.23 -5.71 6.45
N PRO A 132 -24.51 -6.05 6.70
CA PRO A 132 -25.14 -5.91 8.03
C PRO A 132 -24.57 -6.83 9.12
N ASP A 133 -23.84 -7.89 8.76
CA ASP A 133 -23.14 -8.76 9.71
C ASP A 133 -21.81 -8.17 10.23
N VAL A 134 -21.28 -7.12 9.60
CA VAL A 134 -20.07 -6.41 10.02
C VAL A 134 -20.34 -5.66 11.33
N LYS A 135 -19.40 -5.76 12.28
CA LYS A 135 -19.56 -5.25 13.65
C LYS A 135 -18.46 -4.22 13.97
N PRO A 136 -18.71 -2.90 13.83
CA PRO A 136 -17.73 -1.81 14.04
C PRO A 136 -17.11 -1.70 15.45
N LYS A 137 -17.53 -2.58 16.37
CA LYS A 137 -17.03 -2.67 17.75
C LYS A 137 -16.26 -3.98 18.01
N THR A 138 -15.97 -4.78 16.98
CA THR A 138 -15.12 -5.97 17.11
C THR A 138 -13.72 -5.64 17.65
N ARG A 139 -13.09 -6.63 18.27
CA ARG A 139 -11.71 -6.56 18.81
C ARG A 139 -10.72 -7.40 17.99
N SER A 140 -11.22 -8.16 17.03
CA SER A 140 -10.41 -8.93 16.08
C SER A 140 -11.04 -8.82 14.69
N LEU A 141 -10.19 -8.65 13.69
CA LEU A 141 -10.52 -8.80 12.28
C LEU A 141 -10.11 -10.23 11.89
N ASP A 142 -11.00 -11.03 11.33
CA ASP A 142 -10.68 -12.31 10.71
C ASP A 142 -10.19 -12.10 9.24
N PRO A 143 -9.74 -13.15 8.53
CA PRO A 143 -9.19 -12.99 7.18
C PRO A 143 -10.17 -12.37 6.17
N TRP A 144 -11.47 -12.72 6.22
CA TRP A 144 -12.47 -12.14 5.32
C TRP A 144 -12.72 -10.68 5.64
N LEU A 145 -12.91 -10.33 6.91
CA LEU A 145 -13.13 -8.93 7.31
C LEU A 145 -11.91 -8.04 7.00
N ARG A 146 -10.70 -8.59 7.07
CA ARG A 146 -9.50 -7.89 6.59
C ARG A 146 -9.50 -7.75 5.07
N ALA A 147 -9.85 -8.79 4.31
CA ALA A 147 -9.92 -8.71 2.85
C ALA A 147 -10.89 -7.60 2.39
N HIS A 148 -12.11 -7.53 2.94
CA HIS A 148 -13.06 -6.44 2.64
C HIS A 148 -12.52 -5.05 3.04
N LEU A 149 -11.82 -4.94 4.17
CA LEU A 149 -11.19 -3.67 4.57
C LEU A 149 -10.11 -3.24 3.56
N TYR A 150 -9.29 -4.15 3.03
CA TYR A 150 -8.31 -3.79 2.01
C TYR A 150 -8.96 -3.52 0.65
N ALA A 151 -9.99 -4.25 0.24
CA ALA A 151 -10.78 -3.95 -0.95
C ALA A 151 -11.32 -2.51 -0.94
N GLN A 152 -12.00 -2.12 0.15
CA GLN A 152 -12.49 -0.74 0.34
C GLN A 152 -11.34 0.29 0.29
N ARG A 153 -10.19 -0.02 0.91
CA ARG A 153 -9.03 0.91 0.97
C ARG A 153 -8.33 1.11 -0.36
N VAL A 154 -8.31 0.13 -1.25
CA VAL A 154 -7.64 0.28 -2.56
C VAL A 154 -8.53 1.03 -3.55
N GLU A 155 -9.85 0.91 -3.42
CA GLU A 155 -10.81 1.80 -4.08
C GLU A 155 -10.77 3.23 -3.51
N ASP A 156 -10.64 3.42 -2.17
CA ASP A 156 -10.38 4.76 -1.57
C ASP A 156 -9.12 5.42 -2.19
N LEU A 157 -8.06 4.63 -2.43
CA LEU A 157 -6.80 5.09 -3.01
C LEU A 157 -6.89 5.37 -4.52
N TRP A 158 -7.74 4.63 -5.24
CA TRP A 158 -8.06 4.87 -6.64
C TRP A 158 -8.74 6.22 -6.83
N ASP A 159 -9.81 6.49 -6.06
CA ASP A 159 -10.53 7.76 -6.08
C ASP A 159 -9.61 8.93 -5.67
N GLN A 160 -8.71 8.70 -4.70
CA GLN A 160 -7.69 9.67 -4.33
C GLN A 160 -6.73 9.96 -5.50
N PHE A 161 -6.30 8.95 -6.26
CA PHE A 161 -5.43 9.14 -7.42
C PHE A 161 -6.13 9.89 -8.56
N LEU A 162 -7.37 9.50 -8.92
CA LEU A 162 -8.18 10.23 -9.92
C LEU A 162 -8.38 11.70 -9.52
N THR A 163 -8.59 11.97 -8.23
CA THR A 163 -8.69 13.34 -7.68
C THR A 163 -7.37 14.11 -7.84
N ILE A 164 -6.21 13.45 -7.72
CA ILE A 164 -4.87 14.05 -7.87
C ILE A 164 -4.55 14.35 -9.34
N VAL A 165 -4.82 13.43 -10.27
CA VAL A 165 -4.62 13.67 -11.72
C VAL A 165 -5.73 14.51 -12.35
N ARG A 166 -6.85 14.71 -11.64
CA ARG A 166 -8.05 15.46 -12.07
C ARG A 166 -8.64 14.95 -13.39
N VAL A 167 -8.73 13.62 -13.52
CA VAL A 167 -9.28 12.92 -14.68
C VAL A 167 -10.47 12.08 -14.25
N ALA A 168 -11.54 12.07 -15.04
CA ALA A 168 -12.67 11.19 -14.83
C ALA A 168 -12.38 9.80 -15.42
N GLU A 169 -12.84 8.73 -14.76
CA GLU A 169 -12.71 7.34 -15.24
C GLU A 169 -13.19 7.17 -16.70
N SER A 170 -14.25 7.90 -17.09
CA SER A 170 -14.81 7.92 -18.44
C SER A 170 -13.92 8.53 -19.53
N GLU A 171 -12.76 9.12 -19.19
CA GLU A 171 -11.76 9.56 -20.16
C GLU A 171 -10.83 8.42 -20.62
N PHE A 172 -10.76 7.31 -19.88
CA PHE A 172 -9.96 6.15 -20.29
C PHE A 172 -10.70 5.31 -21.36
N PRO A 173 -9.98 4.73 -22.34
CA PRO A 173 -10.60 3.94 -23.40
C PRO A 173 -11.10 2.59 -22.88
N LYS A 174 -12.16 2.04 -23.47
CA LYS A 174 -12.72 0.73 -23.04
C LYS A 174 -11.86 -0.49 -23.39
N GLY A 175 -10.75 -0.30 -24.09
CA GLY A 175 -9.83 -1.36 -24.54
C GLY A 175 -10.34 -2.25 -25.67
N ASP A 176 -11.53 -1.97 -26.22
CA ASP A 176 -12.12 -2.73 -27.34
C ASP A 176 -11.46 -2.42 -28.70
N LYS A 177 -10.73 -1.31 -28.79
CA LYS A 177 -10.06 -0.82 -30.01
C LYS A 177 -8.70 -0.18 -29.66
N PRO A 178 -7.69 -0.26 -30.56
CA PRO A 178 -6.50 0.58 -30.47
C PRO A 178 -6.85 2.06 -30.57
N TRP A 179 -6.00 2.93 -30.02
CA TRP A 179 -6.10 4.38 -30.22
C TRP A 179 -5.94 4.74 -31.70
N ASP A 180 -6.83 5.60 -32.22
CA ASP A 180 -6.91 5.97 -33.65
C ASP A 180 -6.02 7.16 -34.04
N LEU A 181 -5.14 7.57 -33.12
CA LEU A 181 -4.25 8.74 -33.21
C LEU A 181 -4.96 10.10 -33.21
N THR A 182 -6.27 10.15 -32.87
CA THR A 182 -7.02 11.39 -32.73
C THR A 182 -7.14 11.82 -31.25
N GLY A 183 -7.22 13.12 -31.01
CA GLY A 183 -7.37 13.68 -29.67
C GLY A 183 -6.16 13.47 -28.75
N LYS A 184 -6.43 13.24 -27.47
CA LYS A 184 -5.46 13.03 -26.38
C LYS A 184 -5.31 11.53 -26.13
N TYR A 185 -4.09 11.02 -26.10
CA TYR A 185 -3.84 9.63 -25.71
C TYR A 185 -4.10 9.43 -24.21
N MET A 186 -4.87 8.38 -23.88
CA MET A 186 -5.28 8.00 -22.53
C MET A 186 -4.97 6.52 -22.22
N GLY A 187 -3.99 5.92 -22.92
CA GLY A 187 -3.63 4.50 -22.78
C GLY A 187 -4.42 3.56 -23.71
N GLN A 188 -4.51 2.30 -23.30
CA GLN A 188 -4.99 1.15 -24.07
C GLN A 188 -6.20 0.43 -23.45
N GLY A 189 -6.60 0.76 -22.22
CA GLY A 189 -7.77 0.21 -21.53
C GLY A 189 -8.26 1.07 -20.36
N PRO A 190 -9.32 0.66 -19.64
CA PRO A 190 -10.02 1.53 -18.70
C PRO A 190 -9.28 1.72 -17.36
N TYR A 191 -8.33 0.83 -17.02
CA TYR A 191 -7.71 0.80 -15.70
C TYR A 191 -6.52 1.77 -15.63
N LEU A 192 -6.84 3.07 -15.54
CA LEU A 192 -5.94 4.23 -15.73
C LEU A 192 -5.29 4.31 -17.11
N GLY A 193 -5.64 3.43 -18.05
CA GLY A 193 -4.93 3.26 -19.32
C GLY A 193 -4.50 1.81 -19.59
N GLN A 194 -4.59 0.91 -18.61
CA GLN A 194 -4.36 -0.53 -18.78
C GLN A 194 -5.64 -1.30 -19.10
N LYS A 195 -5.53 -2.45 -19.77
CA LYS A 195 -6.65 -3.37 -20.04
C LYS A 195 -6.97 -4.32 -18.88
N GLY A 196 -5.96 -4.73 -18.11
CA GLY A 196 -6.13 -5.54 -16.91
C GLY A 196 -6.30 -4.69 -15.65
N LYS A 197 -6.99 -5.25 -14.65
CA LYS A 197 -7.14 -4.65 -13.33
C LYS A 197 -5.81 -4.61 -12.58
N PHE A 198 -5.71 -3.77 -11.55
CA PHE A 198 -4.55 -3.76 -10.66
C PHE A 198 -4.59 -4.97 -9.71
N GLU A 199 -3.52 -5.75 -9.69
CA GLU A 199 -3.46 -7.01 -8.93
C GLU A 199 -2.73 -6.83 -7.59
N ILE A 200 -3.25 -7.42 -6.51
CA ILE A 200 -2.63 -7.35 -5.19
C ILE A 200 -2.67 -8.70 -4.47
N LEU A 201 -1.52 -9.24 -4.09
CA LEU A 201 -1.42 -10.52 -3.36
C LEU A 201 -0.75 -10.34 -1.99
N PHE A 202 -1.50 -10.57 -0.91
CA PHE A 202 -1.05 -10.46 0.47
C PHE A 202 -0.73 -11.83 1.08
N LEU A 203 0.55 -12.09 1.37
CA LEU A 203 1.03 -13.41 1.79
C LEU A 203 1.51 -13.46 3.27
N PRO A 204 1.36 -14.60 3.96
CA PRO A 204 1.72 -14.70 5.37
C PRO A 204 3.23 -14.79 5.61
N SER A 205 4.03 -15.19 4.62
CA SER A 205 5.48 -15.46 4.80
C SER A 205 6.37 -15.05 3.61
N GLU A 206 7.67 -14.90 3.86
CA GLU A 206 8.70 -14.78 2.80
C GLU A 206 8.73 -16.03 1.92
N GLY A 207 8.52 -17.22 2.50
CA GLY A 207 8.46 -18.48 1.78
C GLY A 207 7.36 -18.45 0.70
N SER A 208 6.14 -18.11 1.10
CA SER A 208 4.97 -17.92 0.24
C SER A 208 5.23 -16.92 -0.90
N LEU A 209 5.84 -15.77 -0.59
CA LEU A 209 6.15 -14.73 -1.58
C LEU A 209 7.20 -15.22 -2.58
N ARG A 210 8.26 -15.88 -2.12
CA ARG A 210 9.30 -16.46 -2.98
C ARG A 210 8.78 -17.63 -3.82
N GLU A 211 7.89 -18.44 -3.26
CA GLU A 211 7.18 -19.52 -3.95
C GLU A 211 6.40 -18.98 -5.15
N PHE A 212 5.52 -18.00 -4.91
CA PHE A 212 4.70 -17.36 -5.94
C PHE A 212 5.54 -16.62 -6.98
N LEU A 213 6.44 -15.72 -6.56
CA LEU A 213 7.23 -14.90 -7.48
C LEU A 213 8.18 -15.73 -8.35
N ARG A 214 8.72 -16.85 -7.84
CA ARG A 214 9.51 -17.80 -8.62
C ARG A 214 8.65 -18.55 -9.65
N LYS A 215 7.46 -19.03 -9.25
CA LYS A 215 6.52 -19.76 -10.12
C LYS A 215 5.97 -18.88 -11.24
N GLN A 216 5.51 -17.66 -10.92
CA GLN A 216 4.89 -16.75 -11.90
C GLN A 216 5.94 -16.00 -12.73
N PHE A 217 6.99 -15.47 -12.10
CA PHE A 217 7.89 -14.49 -12.73
C PHE A 217 9.37 -14.91 -12.79
N GLY A 218 9.74 -16.07 -12.21
CA GLY A 218 11.13 -16.51 -12.11
C GLY A 218 11.97 -15.73 -11.08
N LEU A 219 11.35 -14.83 -10.32
CA LEU A 219 12.04 -13.92 -9.41
C LEU A 219 12.38 -14.59 -8.07
N MET A 220 13.49 -14.16 -7.47
CA MET A 220 14.03 -14.73 -6.23
C MET A 220 14.20 -13.69 -5.09
N THR A 221 13.59 -12.51 -5.26
CA THR A 221 13.52 -11.44 -4.24
C THR A 221 12.88 -11.93 -2.94
N ARG A 222 13.19 -11.26 -1.82
CA ARG A 222 12.66 -11.54 -0.48
C ARG A 222 11.75 -10.43 0.06
N LEU A 223 11.54 -9.39 -0.73
CA LEU A 223 10.76 -8.22 -0.38
C LEU A 223 9.50 -8.18 -1.26
N SER A 224 8.55 -7.34 -0.86
CA SER A 224 7.41 -6.97 -1.69
C SER A 224 7.86 -6.51 -3.09
N GLN A 225 7.12 -6.89 -4.12
CA GLN A 225 7.50 -6.72 -5.52
C GLN A 225 6.35 -6.13 -6.33
N ARG A 226 6.62 -5.03 -7.02
CA ARG A 226 5.80 -4.51 -8.13
C ARG A 226 6.26 -5.17 -9.44
N TRP A 227 5.35 -5.58 -10.32
CA TRP A 227 5.71 -6.21 -11.60
C TRP A 227 4.69 -5.92 -12.71
N ASN A 228 5.13 -5.91 -13.98
CA ASN A 228 4.28 -5.77 -15.16
C ASN A 228 3.93 -7.15 -15.75
N VAL A 229 2.64 -7.46 -15.76
CA VAL A 229 2.05 -8.68 -16.33
C VAL A 229 1.73 -8.43 -17.82
N ILE A 230 2.77 -8.26 -18.63
CA ILE A 230 2.70 -7.82 -20.04
C ILE A 230 1.64 -8.57 -20.87
N ALA A 231 1.43 -9.86 -20.62
CA ALA A 231 0.47 -10.68 -21.35
C ALA A 231 -1.01 -10.31 -21.10
N ARG A 232 -1.31 -9.64 -19.99
CA ARG A 232 -2.66 -9.17 -19.60
C ARG A 232 -2.77 -7.64 -19.52
N ASP A 233 -1.67 -6.91 -19.76
CA ASP A 233 -1.59 -5.46 -19.59
C ASP A 233 -2.10 -5.04 -18.21
N SER A 234 -1.40 -5.52 -17.17
CA SER A 234 -1.73 -5.35 -15.75
C SER A 234 -0.47 -5.12 -14.91
N LEU A 235 -0.65 -4.47 -13.76
CA LEU A 235 0.38 -4.18 -12.77
C LEU A 235 0.07 -4.87 -11.42
N ILE A 236 0.89 -5.87 -11.07
CA ILE A 236 0.77 -6.66 -9.83
C ILE A 236 1.68 -6.15 -8.71
N LEU A 237 1.15 -6.12 -7.49
CA LEU A 237 1.86 -5.93 -6.23
C LEU A 237 1.75 -7.20 -5.37
N VAL A 238 2.88 -7.84 -5.06
CA VAL A 238 2.95 -8.96 -4.11
C VAL A 238 3.62 -8.47 -2.82
N VAL A 239 2.98 -8.69 -1.66
CA VAL A 239 3.49 -8.30 -0.34
C VAL A 239 3.48 -9.45 0.66
N HIS A 240 4.28 -9.34 1.73
CA HIS A 240 4.26 -10.34 2.81
C HIS A 240 4.47 -9.75 4.21
N THR A 241 3.81 -10.34 5.22
CA THR A 241 3.84 -9.82 6.61
C THR A 241 5.16 -10.00 7.38
N GLN A 242 6.21 -10.48 6.72
CA GLN A 242 7.52 -10.70 7.35
C GLN A 242 8.55 -9.61 7.02
N GLN A 243 8.29 -8.76 6.02
CA GLN A 243 9.06 -7.54 5.78
C GLN A 243 8.72 -6.46 6.83
N GLY A 244 9.76 -5.78 7.34
CA GLY A 244 9.64 -4.56 8.13
C GLY A 244 8.62 -4.63 9.28
N SER A 245 7.65 -3.72 9.25
CA SER A 245 6.57 -3.62 10.25
C SER A 245 5.22 -4.20 9.78
N LEU A 246 5.17 -4.93 8.66
CA LEU A 246 3.93 -5.32 7.95
C LEU A 246 3.03 -6.35 8.67
N ARG A 247 3.27 -6.58 9.97
CA ARG A 247 2.32 -7.25 10.89
C ARG A 247 1.36 -6.28 11.59
N VAL A 248 1.68 -4.98 11.59
CA VAL A 248 0.81 -3.89 12.06
C VAL A 248 -0.05 -3.43 10.88
N ASP A 249 -1.34 -3.15 11.10
CA ASP A 249 -2.24 -2.85 9.98
C ASP A 249 -2.04 -1.43 9.45
N ALA A 250 -1.73 -0.47 10.32
CA ALA A 250 -1.32 0.87 9.90
C ALA A 250 -0.09 0.82 8.97
N ALA A 251 0.89 -0.05 9.27
CA ALA A 251 2.09 -0.23 8.44
C ALA A 251 1.79 -0.94 7.11
N MET A 252 0.94 -1.98 7.12
CA MET A 252 0.54 -2.67 5.89
C MET A 252 -0.32 -1.79 4.98
N HIS A 253 -1.26 -1.02 5.54
CA HIS A 253 -2.06 -0.03 4.80
C HIS A 253 -1.14 1.03 4.18
N GLY A 254 -0.21 1.60 4.94
CA GLY A 254 0.77 2.55 4.42
C GLY A 254 1.61 1.98 3.27
N HIS A 255 2.13 0.76 3.43
CA HIS A 255 2.95 0.09 2.42
C HIS A 255 2.19 -0.24 1.13
N ILE A 256 0.92 -0.65 1.23
CA ILE A 256 0.04 -0.83 0.06
C ILE A 256 -0.17 0.51 -0.64
N ALA A 257 -0.46 1.58 0.10
CA ALA A 257 -0.69 2.90 -0.49
C ALA A 257 0.57 3.48 -1.17
N PHE A 258 1.75 3.30 -0.58
CA PHE A 258 3.04 3.62 -1.20
C PHE A 258 3.19 2.91 -2.55
N ASN A 259 3.02 1.58 -2.56
CA ASN A 259 3.20 0.78 -3.77
C ASN A 259 2.09 0.99 -4.79
N LEU A 260 0.86 1.31 -4.39
CA LEU A 260 -0.21 1.61 -5.33
C LEU A 260 -0.06 3.00 -5.95
N ALA A 261 0.41 4.02 -5.22
CA ALA A 261 0.75 5.31 -5.82
C ALA A 261 1.77 5.16 -6.97
N GLU A 262 2.77 4.29 -6.77
CA GLU A 262 3.75 3.88 -7.78
C GLU A 262 3.10 3.14 -8.97
N GLN A 263 2.26 2.13 -8.71
CA GLN A 263 1.57 1.39 -9.78
C GLN A 263 0.60 2.29 -10.56
N PHE A 264 -0.12 3.21 -9.91
CA PHE A 264 -1.02 4.15 -10.56
C PHE A 264 -0.27 5.12 -11.47
N LEU A 265 0.89 5.64 -11.03
CA LEU A 265 1.75 6.47 -11.89
C LEU A 265 2.25 5.70 -13.12
N ASN A 266 2.68 4.44 -12.94
CA ASN A 266 3.09 3.57 -14.05
C ASN A 266 1.94 3.27 -15.01
N GLY A 267 0.76 2.92 -14.49
CA GLY A 267 -0.40 2.54 -15.30
C GLY A 267 -1.12 3.72 -15.97
N TYR A 268 -0.92 4.95 -15.47
CA TYR A 268 -1.58 6.14 -15.97
C TYR A 268 -1.16 6.46 -17.42
N LYS A 269 -2.11 6.26 -18.34
CA LYS A 269 -1.94 6.27 -19.80
C LYS A 269 -1.04 5.16 -20.36
N HIS A 270 -1.08 3.97 -19.74
CA HIS A 270 -0.38 2.74 -20.09
C HIS A 270 1.15 2.76 -19.82
N TYR A 271 1.65 1.66 -19.24
CA TYR A 271 3.00 1.57 -18.70
C TYR A 271 4.05 1.24 -19.77
N SER A 272 4.47 2.27 -20.52
CA SER A 272 5.40 2.13 -21.66
C SER A 272 6.82 2.67 -21.43
N TYR A 273 7.04 3.48 -20.39
CA TYR A 273 8.36 4.01 -20.01
C TYR A 273 8.35 4.51 -18.57
N ASP A 274 9.52 4.60 -17.93
CA ASP A 274 9.66 5.12 -16.56
C ASP A 274 9.50 6.66 -16.53
N THR A 275 8.74 7.18 -15.55
CA THR A 275 8.67 8.62 -15.27
C THR A 275 9.72 9.04 -14.21
N PRO A 276 9.93 10.34 -13.94
CA PRO A 276 10.98 10.77 -13.01
C PRO A 276 10.82 10.18 -11.61
N VAL A 277 11.87 9.46 -11.15
CA VAL A 277 11.99 8.82 -9.83
C VAL A 277 11.57 9.74 -8.66
N TRP A 278 11.74 11.05 -8.80
CA TRP A 278 11.35 12.02 -7.77
C TRP A 278 9.83 12.20 -7.60
N ILE A 279 9.05 12.02 -8.69
CA ILE A 279 7.59 12.12 -8.70
C ILE A 279 6.99 10.86 -8.07
N HIS A 280 7.48 9.71 -8.51
CA HIS A 280 7.24 8.38 -7.98
C HIS A 280 7.32 8.37 -6.44
N GLU A 281 8.53 8.44 -5.91
CA GLU A 281 8.75 8.40 -4.46
C GLU A 281 8.12 9.60 -3.75
N GLY A 282 8.12 10.80 -4.36
CA GLY A 282 7.49 11.98 -3.78
C GLY A 282 5.99 11.80 -3.52
N LEU A 283 5.26 11.18 -4.45
CA LEU A 283 3.84 10.88 -4.33
C LEU A 283 3.59 9.70 -3.38
N ALA A 284 4.38 8.64 -3.51
CA ALA A 284 4.27 7.44 -2.67
C ALA A 284 4.46 7.78 -1.18
N HIS A 285 5.47 8.59 -0.84
CA HIS A 285 5.67 9.12 0.52
C HIS A 285 4.53 10.05 0.97
N TRP A 286 3.98 10.89 0.07
CA TRP A 286 2.91 11.81 0.45
C TRP A 286 1.63 11.06 0.81
N ILE A 287 1.24 10.06 0.01
CA ILE A 287 0.05 9.23 0.27
C ILE A 287 0.28 8.33 1.49
N GLU A 288 1.37 7.56 1.58
CA GLU A 288 1.65 6.68 2.73
C GLU A 288 1.67 7.44 4.07
N ARG A 289 2.31 8.61 4.10
CA ARG A 289 2.49 9.36 5.34
C ARG A 289 1.23 10.11 5.78
N SER A 290 0.20 10.16 4.94
CA SER A 290 -1.16 10.56 5.35
C SER A 290 -1.91 9.47 6.14
N ILE A 291 -1.53 8.20 5.97
CA ILE A 291 -2.18 7.02 6.56
C ILE A 291 -1.70 6.75 7.98
N ASP A 292 -0.38 6.71 8.20
CA ASP A 292 0.29 6.80 9.50
C ASP A 292 1.76 7.19 9.30
N PRO A 293 2.19 8.43 9.61
CA PRO A 293 3.55 8.90 9.35
C PRO A 293 4.63 8.25 10.22
N ASN A 294 4.29 7.29 11.10
CA ASN A 294 5.25 6.49 11.86
C ASN A 294 5.80 5.28 11.08
N TYR A 295 5.22 4.97 9.93
CA TYR A 295 5.70 3.96 8.99
C TYR A 295 6.11 4.65 7.70
N ASN A 296 7.19 4.17 7.08
CA ASN A 296 7.68 4.64 5.79
C ASN A 296 8.19 3.42 4.99
N SER A 297 7.85 3.38 3.72
CA SER A 297 8.34 2.46 2.70
C SER A 297 9.37 3.19 1.83
N PHE A 298 10.24 2.45 1.15
CA PHE A 298 11.29 3.03 0.29
C PHE A 298 11.58 2.03 -0.82
N ASP A 299 11.80 2.50 -2.04
CA ASP A 299 12.14 1.62 -3.14
C ASP A 299 13.63 1.31 -3.23
N SER A 300 13.89 0.16 -3.83
CA SER A 300 15.22 -0.40 -4.03
C SER A 300 15.38 -0.75 -5.51
N SER A 301 16.59 -1.07 -5.94
CA SER A 301 16.82 -1.56 -7.31
C SER A 301 17.60 -2.87 -7.24
N GLU A 302 17.63 -3.62 -8.35
CA GLU A 302 18.36 -4.88 -8.39
C GLU A 302 19.84 -4.67 -8.03
N GLY A 303 20.27 -5.28 -6.93
CA GLY A 303 21.63 -5.13 -6.37
C GLY A 303 21.86 -3.94 -5.42
N ALA A 304 20.87 -3.07 -5.16
CA ALA A 304 21.02 -1.87 -4.34
C ALA A 304 19.91 -1.72 -3.28
N VAL A 305 20.30 -1.62 -1.99
CA VAL A 305 19.37 -1.49 -0.85
C VAL A 305 19.08 -0.01 -0.55
N ALA A 306 17.81 0.31 -0.28
CA ALA A 306 17.34 1.66 0.00
C ALA A 306 17.91 2.30 1.29
N GLU A 307 18.12 3.62 1.30
CA GLU A 307 18.49 4.41 2.50
C GLU A 307 17.27 4.73 3.39
N MET A 308 16.79 3.72 4.12
CA MET A 308 15.54 3.77 4.91
C MET A 308 15.62 4.64 6.19
N THR A 309 14.47 5.10 6.68
CA THR A 309 14.35 5.68 8.04
C THR A 309 13.03 5.39 8.77
N SER A 310 13.09 5.30 10.09
CA SER A 310 11.96 5.19 11.02
C SER A 310 11.52 6.54 11.63
N LYS A 311 12.07 7.67 11.15
CA LYS A 311 11.64 9.01 11.59
C LYS A 311 10.20 9.27 11.14
N SER A 312 9.38 9.83 12.03
CA SER A 312 8.01 10.24 11.71
C SER A 312 7.83 11.74 11.44
N LYS A 313 8.58 12.60 12.15
CA LYS A 313 8.64 14.05 11.88
C LYS A 313 9.60 14.37 10.71
N TRP A 314 9.10 14.28 9.46
CA TRP A 314 9.89 14.60 8.25
C TRP A 314 10.07 16.10 7.95
N ARG A 315 9.21 16.96 8.53
CA ARG A 315 9.32 18.43 8.41
C ARG A 315 10.67 18.95 8.95
N THR A 316 11.10 18.46 10.12
CA THR A 316 12.34 18.88 10.79
C THR A 316 13.64 18.60 10.01
N PRO A 317 13.92 17.38 9.49
CA PRO A 317 15.09 17.14 8.65
C PRO A 317 15.02 17.90 7.32
N THR A 318 13.84 18.05 6.71
CA THR A 318 13.67 18.86 5.49
C THR A 318 14.03 20.33 5.73
N LEU A 319 13.51 20.93 6.81
CA LEU A 319 13.82 22.29 7.21
C LEU A 319 15.34 22.48 7.45
N LYS A 320 16.01 21.47 8.00
CA LYS A 320 17.48 21.46 8.16
C LYS A 320 18.22 21.38 6.82
N LEU A 321 17.75 20.60 5.86
CA LEU A 321 18.31 20.52 4.51
C LEU A 321 18.15 21.85 3.75
N VAL A 322 16.98 22.48 3.84
CA VAL A 322 16.71 23.80 3.26
C VAL A 322 17.57 24.89 3.91
N ARG A 323 17.56 25.02 5.24
CA ARG A 323 18.36 26.02 5.99
C ARG A 323 19.87 25.88 5.77
N SER A 324 20.38 24.68 5.48
CA SER A 324 21.81 24.45 5.19
C SER A 324 22.16 24.50 3.69
N GLY A 325 21.19 24.79 2.81
CA GLY A 325 21.39 24.81 1.36
C GLY A 325 21.65 23.44 0.72
N LYS A 326 21.53 22.36 1.48
CA LYS A 326 21.83 20.96 1.08
C LYS A 326 20.66 20.21 0.44
N ALA A 327 19.43 20.73 0.58
CA ALA A 327 18.28 20.19 -0.14
C ALA A 327 18.56 20.15 -1.65
N LEU A 328 18.21 19.03 -2.30
CA LEU A 328 18.39 18.89 -3.74
C LEU A 328 17.59 19.94 -4.51
N ARG A 329 18.04 20.22 -5.73
CA ARG A 329 17.37 21.07 -6.71
C ARG A 329 16.61 20.20 -7.70
N MET A 330 15.52 20.72 -8.26
CA MET A 330 14.73 20.03 -9.30
C MET A 330 15.61 19.58 -10.49
N ALA A 331 16.60 20.39 -10.87
CA ALA A 331 17.57 20.03 -11.92
C ALA A 331 18.48 18.83 -11.58
N GLN A 332 18.66 18.50 -10.29
CA GLN A 332 19.41 17.32 -9.84
C GLN A 332 18.50 16.09 -9.72
N LEU A 333 17.27 16.28 -9.26
CA LEU A 333 16.25 15.22 -9.18
C LEU A 333 15.92 14.65 -10.57
N MET A 334 15.84 15.51 -11.59
CA MET A 334 15.65 15.12 -13.00
C MET A 334 16.89 14.49 -13.66
N ALA A 335 17.99 14.25 -12.91
CA ALA A 335 19.18 13.57 -13.40
C ALA A 335 19.35 12.15 -12.84
N LEU A 336 18.57 11.79 -11.80
CA LEU A 336 18.54 10.45 -11.20
C LEU A 336 17.92 9.45 -12.18
N ARG A 337 18.52 8.27 -12.35
CA ARG A 337 18.07 7.26 -13.33
C ARG A 337 17.35 6.07 -12.71
N GLY A 338 17.36 5.93 -11.39
CA GLY A 338 16.70 4.84 -10.67
C GLY A 338 16.72 5.04 -9.15
N PHE A 339 15.89 4.27 -8.45
CA PHE A 339 15.71 4.35 -7.01
C PHE A 339 17.01 4.15 -6.21
N ALA A 340 17.96 3.36 -6.72
CA ALA A 340 19.31 3.21 -6.15
C ALA A 340 20.14 4.51 -6.03
N GLU A 341 19.77 5.59 -6.72
CA GLU A 341 20.40 6.90 -6.59
C GLU A 341 19.73 7.79 -5.50
N LEU A 342 18.65 7.32 -4.87
CA LEU A 342 18.02 8.00 -3.75
C LEU A 342 18.78 7.74 -2.44
N LYS A 343 19.13 8.86 -1.79
CA LYS A 343 19.65 8.89 -0.42
C LYS A 343 18.55 9.33 0.54
N LEU A 344 18.76 9.17 1.84
CA LEU A 344 17.78 9.56 2.86
C LEU A 344 17.38 11.05 2.76
N GLU A 345 18.31 11.94 2.42
CA GLU A 345 18.02 13.36 2.14
C GLU A 345 17.23 13.63 0.86
N HIS A 346 17.25 12.70 -0.11
CA HIS A 346 16.48 12.81 -1.34
C HIS A 346 15.00 12.54 -1.04
N HIS A 347 14.65 11.45 -0.33
CA HIS A 347 13.26 11.14 0.05
C HIS A 347 12.60 12.28 0.86
N PHE A 348 13.34 12.90 1.82
CA PHE A 348 12.83 14.09 2.54
C PHE A 348 12.55 15.28 1.59
N THR A 349 13.41 15.48 0.59
CA THR A 349 13.28 16.56 -0.39
C THR A 349 12.10 16.32 -1.33
N THR A 350 11.95 15.12 -1.88
CA THR A 350 10.90 14.78 -2.86
C THR A 350 9.52 14.75 -2.21
N TRP A 351 9.38 14.14 -1.03
CA TRP A 351 8.15 14.20 -0.23
C TRP A 351 7.70 15.64 0.03
N SER A 352 8.63 16.53 0.39
CA SER A 352 8.28 17.92 0.69
C SER A 352 8.02 18.78 -0.54
N MET A 353 8.65 18.48 -1.69
CA MET A 353 8.29 19.09 -2.96
C MET A 353 6.88 18.66 -3.38
N MET A 354 6.49 17.40 -3.10
CA MET A 354 5.11 16.93 -3.32
C MET A 354 4.12 17.57 -2.34
N ASP A 355 4.46 17.70 -1.05
CA ASP A 355 3.64 18.38 -0.01
C ASP A 355 3.32 19.84 -0.43
N PHE A 356 4.32 20.55 -0.97
CA PHE A 356 4.17 21.89 -1.54
C PHE A 356 3.31 21.91 -2.81
N LEU A 357 3.53 20.98 -3.75
CA LEU A 357 2.75 20.89 -4.99
C LEU A 357 1.28 20.56 -4.72
N MET A 358 1.00 19.64 -3.79
CA MET A 358 -0.35 19.29 -3.35
C MET A 358 -1.07 20.45 -2.64
N THR A 359 -0.34 21.24 -1.84
CA THR A 359 -0.93 22.34 -1.05
C THR A 359 -1.17 23.60 -1.90
N GLU A 360 -0.16 24.06 -2.63
CA GLU A 360 -0.17 25.38 -3.29
C GLU A 360 -0.49 25.30 -4.79
N HIS A 361 -0.18 24.17 -5.43
CA HIS A 361 -0.17 24.03 -6.90
C HIS A 361 -0.84 22.75 -7.43
N PRO A 362 -1.96 22.23 -6.86
CA PRO A 362 -2.51 20.94 -7.24
C PRO A 362 -2.99 20.88 -8.70
N GLU A 363 -3.41 22.01 -9.27
CA GLU A 363 -3.80 22.09 -10.70
C GLU A 363 -2.60 21.90 -11.62
N PHE A 364 -1.43 22.39 -11.21
CA PHE A 364 -0.19 22.18 -11.94
C PHE A 364 0.31 20.75 -11.76
N LEU A 365 0.19 20.15 -10.56
CA LEU A 365 0.55 18.75 -10.36
C LEU A 365 -0.26 17.82 -11.28
N ALA A 366 -1.58 18.02 -11.36
CA ALA A 366 -2.44 17.29 -12.29
C ALA A 366 -1.94 17.42 -13.74
N LYS A 367 -1.68 18.65 -14.22
CA LYS A 367 -1.12 18.92 -15.54
C LYS A 367 0.29 18.34 -15.77
N LEU A 368 1.12 18.28 -14.72
CA LEU A 368 2.46 17.72 -14.78
C LEU A 368 2.39 16.22 -14.99
N LEU A 369 1.61 15.53 -14.15
CA LEU A 369 1.36 14.09 -14.27
C LEU A 369 0.69 13.75 -15.60
N ASP A 370 -0.28 14.54 -16.06
CA ASP A 370 -0.91 14.38 -17.36
C ASP A 370 0.07 14.57 -18.51
N GLY A 371 0.93 15.59 -18.46
CA GLY A 371 1.80 15.97 -19.55
C GLY A 371 3.09 15.14 -19.69
N ILE A 372 3.51 14.40 -18.65
CA ILE A 372 4.67 13.48 -18.73
C ILE A 372 4.29 12.02 -19.00
N ASN A 373 3.01 11.67 -18.88
CA ASN A 373 2.48 10.34 -19.15
C ASN A 373 1.78 10.27 -20.52
N GLY A 374 1.80 9.10 -21.15
CA GLY A 374 1.24 8.92 -22.50
C GLY A 374 1.95 9.75 -23.58
N LEU A 375 3.25 10.02 -23.45
CA LEU A 375 4.05 10.64 -24.49
C LEU A 375 4.18 9.67 -25.67
N THR A 376 3.81 10.13 -26.86
CA THR A 376 3.86 9.34 -28.10
C THR A 376 4.66 10.06 -29.19
N ASN A 377 5.31 9.28 -30.05
CA ASN A 377 5.99 9.81 -31.23
C ASN A 377 5.04 9.98 -32.42
N ARG A 378 5.56 10.49 -33.54
CA ARG A 378 4.79 10.81 -34.77
C ARG A 378 4.07 9.61 -35.42
N LYS A 379 4.27 8.38 -34.95
CA LYS A 379 3.56 7.18 -35.41
C LYS A 379 2.51 6.68 -34.40
N GLY A 380 2.35 7.35 -33.26
CA GLY A 380 1.43 6.93 -32.19
C GLY A 380 1.98 5.86 -31.25
N TYR A 381 3.24 5.46 -31.39
CA TYR A 381 3.90 4.59 -30.40
C TYR A 381 4.39 5.43 -29.23
N ASP A 382 4.30 4.88 -28.02
CA ASP A 382 4.79 5.51 -26.79
C ASP A 382 6.30 5.75 -26.85
N ASP A 383 6.74 6.91 -26.35
CA ASP A 383 8.11 7.42 -26.50
C ASP A 383 8.47 8.42 -25.40
N GLY A 384 9.06 7.91 -24.31
CA GLY A 384 9.56 8.73 -23.19
C GLY A 384 10.84 9.54 -23.49
N SER A 385 11.44 9.45 -24.69
CA SER A 385 12.76 10.07 -24.95
C SER A 385 12.78 11.60 -24.80
N GLY A 386 11.64 12.25 -25.02
CA GLY A 386 11.45 13.70 -24.85
C GLY A 386 11.12 14.16 -23.42
N LEU A 387 10.93 13.25 -22.45
CA LEU A 387 10.32 13.55 -21.15
C LEU A 387 11.02 14.69 -20.39
N ASN A 388 12.36 14.72 -20.40
CA ASN A 388 13.15 15.75 -19.71
C ASN A 388 12.99 17.17 -20.30
N GLU A 389 12.60 17.28 -21.57
CA GLU A 389 12.22 18.57 -22.17
C GLU A 389 10.76 18.90 -21.84
N VAL A 390 9.84 17.94 -21.95
CA VAL A 390 8.42 18.12 -21.67
C VAL A 390 8.19 18.55 -20.21
N HIS A 391 8.78 17.86 -19.25
CA HIS A 391 8.74 18.23 -17.82
C HIS A 391 9.25 19.67 -17.60
N ARG A 392 10.36 20.05 -18.24
CA ARG A 392 10.91 21.42 -18.15
C ARG A 392 10.01 22.47 -18.79
N LYS A 393 9.35 22.12 -19.90
CA LYS A 393 8.37 22.97 -20.59
C LYS A 393 7.14 23.19 -19.71
N LEU A 394 6.57 22.14 -19.12
CA LEU A 394 5.39 22.20 -18.26
C LEU A 394 5.60 23.11 -17.04
N PHE A 395 6.74 23.00 -16.35
CA PHE A 395 7.10 23.95 -15.28
C PHE A 395 7.07 25.41 -15.79
N LYS A 396 7.60 25.67 -16.99
CA LYS A 396 7.64 27.03 -17.56
C LYS A 396 6.28 27.53 -18.04
N THR A 397 5.43 26.69 -18.64
CA THR A 397 4.16 27.12 -19.25
C THR A 397 2.97 27.02 -18.31
N GLU A 398 2.90 25.97 -17.49
CA GLU A 398 1.74 25.68 -16.65
C GLU A 398 1.90 26.20 -15.21
N LEU A 399 3.13 26.21 -14.67
CA LEU A 399 3.43 26.81 -13.36
C LEU A 399 4.03 28.23 -13.47
N GLY A 400 4.48 28.65 -14.66
CA GLY A 400 5.16 29.93 -14.86
C GLY A 400 6.57 30.02 -14.25
N MET A 401 7.14 28.89 -13.81
CA MET A 401 8.41 28.84 -13.09
C MET A 401 9.49 28.10 -13.90
N SER A 402 10.74 28.56 -13.82
CA SER A 402 11.88 27.68 -14.12
C SER A 402 12.17 26.79 -12.91
N TYR A 403 12.90 25.68 -13.09
CA TYR A 403 13.34 24.83 -11.98
C TYR A 403 13.99 25.63 -10.83
N ALA A 404 14.81 26.64 -11.14
CA ALA A 404 15.43 27.50 -10.13
C ALA A 404 14.41 28.37 -9.36
N LYS A 405 13.37 28.89 -10.03
CA LYS A 405 12.27 29.61 -9.37
C LYS A 405 11.41 28.69 -8.50
N PHE A 406 11.18 27.46 -8.97
CA PHE A 406 10.48 26.44 -8.19
C PHE A 406 11.28 26.05 -6.93
N ASP A 407 12.59 25.81 -7.07
CA ASP A 407 13.48 25.53 -5.93
C ASP A 407 13.41 26.67 -4.89
N GLU A 408 13.40 27.93 -5.33
CA GLU A 408 13.30 29.12 -4.48
C GLU A 408 11.93 29.25 -3.80
N ALA A 409 10.84 29.09 -4.54
CA ALA A 409 9.47 29.13 -4.03
C ALA A 409 9.21 28.02 -3.00
N TRP A 410 9.56 26.77 -3.34
CA TRP A 410 9.47 25.62 -2.43
C TRP A 410 10.26 25.83 -1.13
N ARG A 411 11.52 26.30 -1.23
CA ARG A 411 12.35 26.56 -0.04
C ARG A 411 11.76 27.66 0.83
N THR A 412 11.19 28.70 0.24
CA THR A 412 10.51 29.79 0.94
C THR A 412 9.27 29.26 1.67
N TRP A 413 8.48 28.44 1.00
CA TRP A 413 7.31 27.77 1.58
C TRP A 413 7.68 26.83 2.74
N VAL A 414 8.74 26.03 2.61
CA VAL A 414 9.25 25.17 3.70
C VAL A 414 9.69 25.99 4.91
N LEU A 415 10.40 27.11 4.70
CA LEU A 415 10.84 27.99 5.80
C LEU A 415 9.65 28.59 6.56
N ALA A 416 8.56 28.94 5.88
CA ALA A 416 7.34 29.46 6.48
C ALA A 416 6.49 28.39 7.18
N ASN A 417 6.26 27.25 6.52
CA ASN A 417 5.26 26.26 6.95
C ASN A 417 5.82 25.16 7.86
N TYR A 418 7.10 24.80 7.74
CA TYR A 418 7.72 23.77 8.60
C TYR A 418 8.44 24.36 9.82
N GLY A 419 8.62 25.68 9.87
CA GLY A 419 9.26 26.38 10.99
C GLY A 419 8.37 26.56 12.23
N SER A 420 7.06 26.38 12.09
CA SER A 420 6.04 26.82 13.06
C SER A 420 5.46 25.69 13.92
N SER A 421 6.03 24.49 13.86
CA SER A 421 5.52 23.29 14.55
C SER A 421 6.64 22.41 15.10
N GLU A 422 7.02 22.61 16.36
CA GLU A 422 7.86 21.68 17.13
C GLU A 422 7.01 20.81 18.06
#